data_AF-A0A7W4UBV3-F1
#
_entry.id   AF-A0A7W4UBV3-F1
#
_cell.length_a   1.000
_cell.length_b   1.000
_cell.length_c   1.000
_cell.angle_alpha   90.00
_cell.angle_beta   90.00
_cell.angle_gamma   90.00
#
_symmetry.space_group_name_H-M   'P 1'
#
loop_
_entity.id
_entity.type
_entity.pdbx_description
1 polymer ?
#
loop_
_entity_poly.entity_id
_entity_poly.type
_entity_poly.pdbx_seq_one_letter_code
_entity_poly.pdbx_strand_id
1 'polypeptide(L)'
;MTEVSTLELANVVLNAIIALATVATLVWAIRTTREELRSSVEDRQQRDQDRAQEREQDERRQASHVVAWVAQVVNYDELEDPGRHHLVAIGATRTVYLHNASSAPVYDVKVRFR
;
A
#
# COMPACT_ATOMS: atom_id res chain seq x y z
N MET A 1 25.03 67.52 -27.24
CA MET A 1 24.47 66.44 -28.07
C MET A 1 25.46 65.31 -28.05
N THR A 2 25.21 64.25 -27.27
CA THR A 2 26.08 63.08 -27.19
C THR A 2 25.72 62.15 -28.35
N GLU A 3 26.59 62.04 -29.35
CA GLU A 3 26.50 61.00 -30.36
C GLU A 3 26.76 59.66 -29.67
N VAL A 4 25.69 58.90 -29.46
CA VAL A 4 25.80 57.52 -29.00
C VAL A 4 26.48 56.75 -30.12
N SER A 5 27.66 56.19 -29.83
CA SER A 5 28.40 55.43 -30.83
C SER A 5 27.60 54.18 -31.23
N THR A 6 27.61 53.82 -32.51
CA THR A 6 26.88 52.66 -33.04
C THR A 6 27.23 51.35 -32.32
N LEU A 7 28.46 51.26 -31.78
CA LEU A 7 28.94 50.16 -30.94
C LEU A 7 28.23 50.08 -29.59
N GLU A 8 27.96 51.21 -28.93
CA GLU A 8 27.21 51.22 -27.67
C GLU A 8 25.76 50.79 -27.88
N LEU A 9 25.14 51.26 -28.97
CA LEU A 9 23.78 50.84 -29.32
C LEU A 9 23.72 49.33 -29.61
N ALA A 10 24.70 48.80 -30.33
CA ALA A 10 24.81 47.37 -30.62
C ALA A 10 24.98 46.52 -29.35
N ASN A 11 25.82 46.97 -28.42
CA ASN A 11 26.01 46.28 -27.14
C ASN A 11 24.74 46.28 -26.26
N VAL A 12 24.00 47.39 -26.23
CA VAL A 12 22.73 47.46 -25.50
C VAL A 12 21.70 46.50 -26.10
N VAL A 13 21.57 46.46 -27.42
CA VAL A 13 20.67 45.53 -28.11
C VAL A 13 21.08 44.08 -27.88
N LEU A 14 22.36 43.76 -27.96
CA LEU A 14 22.87 42.42 -27.72
C LEU A 14 22.58 41.96 -26.28
N ASN A 15 22.83 42.82 -25.29
CA ASN A 15 22.54 42.52 -23.89
C ASN A 15 21.04 42.34 -23.64
N ALA A 16 20.19 43.13 -24.29
CA ALA A 16 18.74 42.97 -24.21
C ALA A 16 18.28 41.62 -24.79
N ILE A 17 18.86 41.19 -25.93
CA ILE A 17 18.56 39.89 -26.53
C ILE A 17 19.00 38.75 -25.61
N ILE A 18 20.20 38.83 -25.03
CA ILE A 18 20.71 37.81 -24.10
C ILE A 18 19.80 37.72 -22.87
N ALA A 19 19.39 38.86 -22.32
CA ALA A 19 18.49 38.90 -21.17
C ALA A 19 17.13 38.23 -21.49
N LEU A 20 16.53 38.56 -22.63
CA LEU A 20 15.27 37.96 -23.07
C LEU A 20 15.40 36.46 -23.33
N ALA A 21 16.49 36.04 -23.98
CA ALA A 21 16.78 34.62 -24.21
C ALA A 21 16.87 33.87 -22.89
N THR A 22 17.59 34.41 -21.91
CA THR A 22 17.79 33.78 -20.60
C THR A 22 16.48 33.62 -19.83
N VAL A 23 15.61 34.64 -19.86
CA VAL A 23 14.27 34.56 -19.25
C VAL A 23 13.42 33.49 -19.95
N ALA A 24 13.46 33.42 -21.28
CA ALA A 24 12.73 32.42 -22.03
C ALA A 24 13.19 30.99 -21.70
N THR A 25 14.50 30.74 -21.58
CA THR A 25 15.03 29.43 -21.17
C THR A 25 14.63 29.08 -19.74
N LEU A 26 14.65 30.04 -18.81
CA LEU A 26 14.19 29.82 -17.44
C LEU A 26 12.72 29.42 -17.39
N VAL A 27 11.86 30.12 -18.13
CA VAL A 27 10.42 29.80 -18.20
C VAL A 27 10.21 28.41 -18.81
N TRP A 28 10.93 28.09 -19.89
CA TRP A 28 10.87 26.78 -20.52
C TRP A 28 11.30 25.68 -19.56
N ALA A 29 12.42 25.84 -18.86
CA ALA A 29 12.95 24.87 -17.89
C ALA A 29 11.98 24.64 -16.71
N ILE A 30 11.39 25.70 -16.16
CA ILE A 30 10.40 25.57 -15.08
C ILE A 30 9.18 24.78 -15.56
N ARG A 31 8.75 25.04 -16.80
CA ARG A 31 7.56 24.40 -17.37
C ARG A 31 7.80 22.91 -17.63
N THR A 32 8.93 22.55 -18.21
CA THR A 32 9.31 21.14 -18.44
C THR A 32 9.48 20.37 -17.13
N THR A 33 10.15 20.97 -16.13
CA THR A 33 10.37 20.32 -14.84
C THR A 33 9.04 20.07 -14.09
N ARG A 34 8.08 21.00 -14.20
CA ARG A 34 6.74 20.81 -13.62
C ARG A 34 5.96 19.69 -14.28
N GLU A 35 6.03 19.57 -15.61
CA GLU A 35 5.34 18.51 -16.36
C GLU A 35 5.91 17.13 -15.99
N GLU A 36 7.24 17.01 -15.92
CA GLU A 36 7.93 15.77 -15.54
C GLU A 36 7.66 15.36 -14.09
N LEU A 37 7.58 16.31 -13.16
CA LEU A 37 7.23 16.01 -11.77
C LEU A 37 5.79 15.50 -11.65
N ARG A 38 4.86 16.07 -12.43
CA ARG A 38 3.46 15.67 -12.39
C ARG A 38 3.27 14.26 -12.96
N SER A 39 3.86 13.97 -14.12
CA SER A 39 3.78 12.64 -14.71
C SER A 39 4.45 11.58 -13.84
N SER A 40 5.58 11.90 -13.20
CA SER A 40 6.27 10.96 -12.31
C SER A 40 5.45 10.60 -11.06
N VAL A 41 4.68 11.56 -10.52
CA VAL A 41 3.82 11.30 -9.35
C VAL A 41 2.61 10.46 -9.74
N GLU A 42 1.97 10.78 -10.87
CA GLU A 42 0.82 10.03 -11.40
C GLU A 42 1.21 8.57 -11.71
N ASP A 43 2.35 8.36 -12.40
CA ASP A 43 2.87 7.02 -12.71
C ASP A 43 3.20 6.20 -11.45
N ARG A 44 3.73 6.84 -10.40
CA ARG A 44 4.02 6.15 -9.13
C ARG A 44 2.74 5.76 -8.42
N GLN A 45 1.77 6.67 -8.34
CA GLN A 45 0.48 6.37 -7.71
C GLN A 45 -0.22 5.22 -8.41
N GLN A 46 -0.19 5.20 -9.75
CA GLN A 46 -0.83 4.13 -10.52
C GLN A 46 -0.14 2.78 -10.31
N ARG A 47 1.19 2.73 -10.37
CA ARG A 47 1.95 1.50 -10.09
C ARG A 47 1.74 0.97 -8.68
N ASP A 48 1.64 1.85 -7.69
CA ASP A 48 1.40 1.43 -6.31
C ASP A 48 -0.03 0.92 -6.10
N GLN A 49 -1.02 1.50 -6.79
CA GLN A 49 -2.39 0.99 -6.82
C GLN A 49 -2.47 -0.39 -7.49
N ASP A 50 -1.82 -0.58 -8.63
CA ASP A 50 -1.81 -1.85 -9.36
C ASP A 50 -1.20 -2.97 -8.48
N ARG A 51 -0.06 -2.70 -7.86
CA ARG A 51 0.59 -3.63 -6.92
C ARG A 51 -0.22 -3.91 -5.67
N ALA A 52 -1.05 -2.96 -5.23
CA ALA A 52 -1.95 -3.18 -4.09
C ALA A 52 -3.10 -4.09 -4.49
N GLN A 53 -3.68 -3.89 -5.68
CA GLN A 53 -4.75 -4.74 -6.20
C GLN A 53 -4.28 -6.17 -6.47
N GLU A 54 -3.09 -6.35 -7.04
CA GLU A 54 -2.51 -7.69 -7.25
C GLU A 54 -2.34 -8.44 -5.92
N ARG A 55 -1.78 -7.77 -4.91
CA ARG A 55 -1.63 -8.36 -3.57
C ARG A 55 -2.96 -8.74 -2.95
N GLU A 56 -3.97 -7.89 -3.04
CA GLU A 56 -5.29 -8.19 -2.49
C GLU A 56 -5.95 -9.39 -3.21
N GLN A 57 -5.80 -9.50 -4.54
CA GLN A 57 -6.32 -10.64 -5.29
C GLN A 57 -5.60 -11.94 -4.91
N ASP A 58 -4.28 -11.90 -4.77
CA ASP A 58 -3.50 -13.07 -4.38
C ASP A 58 -3.79 -13.49 -2.93
N GLU A 59 -3.93 -12.54 -2.00
CA GLU A 59 -4.39 -12.80 -0.64
C GLU A 59 -5.78 -13.44 -0.61
N ARG A 60 -6.73 -12.94 -1.41
CA ARG A 60 -8.08 -13.52 -1.51
C ARG A 60 -8.07 -14.93 -2.09
N ARG A 61 -7.25 -15.16 -3.12
CA ARG A 61 -7.07 -16.49 -3.72
C ARG A 61 -6.45 -17.46 -2.71
N GLN A 62 -5.47 -17.03 -1.92
CA GLN A 62 -4.90 -17.90 -0.89
C GLN A 62 -5.92 -18.16 0.23
N ALA A 63 -6.63 -17.13 0.68
CA ALA A 63 -7.64 -17.24 1.73
C ALA A 63 -8.79 -18.17 1.34
N SER A 64 -9.19 -18.24 0.06
CA SER A 64 -10.26 -19.14 -0.39
C SER A 64 -9.91 -20.63 -0.25
N HIS A 65 -8.63 -20.97 -0.07
CA HIS A 65 -8.18 -22.36 0.11
C HIS A 65 -7.93 -22.73 1.57
N VAL A 66 -8.06 -21.76 2.50
CA VAL A 66 -7.94 -22.01 3.94
C VAL A 66 -9.34 -22.16 4.51
N VAL A 67 -9.64 -23.37 4.99
CA VAL A 67 -10.90 -23.66 5.67
C VAL A 67 -10.63 -23.70 7.18
N ALA A 68 -11.43 -22.97 7.94
CA ALA A 68 -11.38 -22.96 9.39
C ALA A 68 -12.73 -23.39 9.95
N TRP A 69 -12.73 -24.25 10.97
CA TRP A 69 -13.92 -24.57 11.74
C TRP A 69 -13.64 -24.51 13.24
N VAL A 70 -14.68 -24.19 14.00
CA VAL A 70 -14.60 -24.06 15.45
C VAL A 70 -15.42 -25.18 16.07
N ALA A 71 -14.79 -25.96 16.95
CA ALA A 71 -15.49 -26.92 17.79
C ALA A 71 -15.52 -26.39 19.22
N GLN A 72 -16.71 -26.35 19.83
CA GLN A 72 -16.86 -26.07 21.26
C GLN A 72 -17.05 -27.41 21.98
N VAL A 73 -16.05 -27.79 22.76
CA VAL A 73 -16.08 -29.01 23.57
C VAL A 73 -16.50 -28.59 24.99
N VAL A 74 -17.63 -29.12 25.46
CA VAL A 74 -18.06 -28.96 26.84
C VAL A 74 -17.36 -30.03 27.66
N ASN A 75 -16.56 -29.62 28.64
CA ASN A 75 -15.88 -30.54 29.55
C ASN A 75 -16.80 -30.82 30.74
N TYR A 76 -16.93 -32.10 31.09
CA TYR A 76 -17.67 -32.56 32.25
C TYR A 76 -16.68 -33.13 33.27
N ASP A 77 -16.85 -32.80 34.55
CA ASP A 77 -16.19 -33.52 35.64
C ASP A 77 -17.14 -34.55 36.19
N GLU A 78 -16.57 -35.65 36.68
CA GLU A 78 -17.30 -36.61 37.46
C GLU A 78 -17.22 -36.20 38.93
N LEU A 79 -18.35 -35.77 39.49
CA LEU A 79 -18.41 -35.42 40.90
C LEU A 79 -18.61 -36.74 41.69
N GLU A 80 -17.60 -37.15 42.46
CA GLU A 80 -17.71 -38.31 43.35
C GLU A 80 -18.68 -37.98 44.50
N ASP A 81 -19.95 -38.37 44.33
CA ASP A 81 -20.96 -38.43 45.39
C ASP A 81 -21.25 -39.91 45.69
N PRO A 82 -21.04 -40.41 46.92
CA PRO A 82 -21.23 -41.82 47.24
C PRO A 82 -22.67 -42.27 46.97
N GLY A 83 -22.86 -42.97 45.84
CA GLY A 83 -24.12 -43.60 45.43
C GLY A 83 -24.81 -42.98 44.21
N ARG A 84 -24.30 -41.88 43.61
CA ARG A 84 -24.85 -41.32 42.35
C ARG A 84 -23.76 -40.68 41.49
N HIS A 85 -23.61 -41.15 40.24
CA HIS A 85 -22.76 -40.50 39.25
C HIS A 85 -23.45 -39.24 38.72
N HIS A 86 -22.93 -38.05 39.09
CA HIS A 86 -23.34 -36.78 38.50
C HIS A 86 -22.20 -36.21 37.65
N LEU A 87 -22.50 -35.93 36.38
CA LEU A 87 -21.61 -35.18 35.50
C LEU A 87 -21.93 -33.69 35.61
N VAL A 88 -20.96 -32.88 36.00
CA VAL A 88 -21.10 -31.42 36.09
C VAL A 88 -20.30 -30.77 34.97
N ALA A 89 -20.93 -29.90 34.17
CA ALA A 89 -20.21 -29.13 33.16
C ALA A 89 -19.29 -28.11 33.84
N ILE A 90 -17.97 -28.27 33.69
CA ILE A 90 -16.94 -27.44 34.37
C ILE A 90 -16.46 -26.28 33.50
N GLY A 91 -16.74 -26.33 32.20
CA GLY A 91 -16.34 -25.28 31.28
C GLY A 91 -16.50 -25.68 29.82
N ALA A 92 -16.32 -24.71 28.94
CA ALA A 92 -16.32 -24.92 27.50
C ALA A 92 -14.98 -24.48 26.91
N THR A 93 -14.30 -25.40 26.23
CA THR A 93 -13.09 -25.09 25.47
C THR A 93 -13.48 -24.88 24.00
N ARG A 94 -13.10 -23.74 23.43
CA ARG A 94 -13.22 -23.50 21.98
C ARG A 94 -11.90 -23.85 21.29
N THR A 95 -11.94 -24.84 20.41
CA THR A 95 -10.80 -25.27 19.61
C THR A 95 -11.03 -24.85 18.16
N VAL A 96 -10.03 -24.18 17.57
CA VAL A 96 -10.05 -23.80 16.15
C VAL A 96 -9.17 -24.76 15.38
N TYR A 97 -9.74 -25.38 14.35
CA TYR A 97 -9.02 -26.22 13.42
C TYR A 97 -8.84 -25.44 12.11
N LEU A 98 -7.63 -25.50 11.58
CA LEU A 98 -7.24 -24.86 10.33
C LEU A 98 -6.79 -25.95 9.35
N HIS A 99 -7.35 -25.95 8.15
CA HIS A 99 -6.93 -26.82 7.07
C HIS A 99 -6.58 -26.00 5.83
N ASN A 100 -5.37 -26.19 5.33
CA ASN A 100 -4.95 -25.67 4.04
C ASN A 100 -5.23 -26.73 2.98
N ALA A 101 -6.21 -26.47 2.12
CA ALA A 101 -6.57 -27.36 1.02
C ALA A 101 -5.79 -27.06 -0.28
N SER A 102 -4.85 -26.12 -0.26
CA SER A 102 -4.03 -25.79 -1.43
C SER A 102 -2.81 -26.70 -1.58
N SER A 103 -2.25 -26.71 -2.79
CA SER A 103 -0.98 -27.39 -3.10
C SER A 103 0.27 -26.58 -2.72
N ALA A 104 0.09 -25.40 -2.11
CA ALA A 104 1.16 -24.48 -1.75
C ALA A 104 1.16 -24.19 -0.23
N PRO A 105 2.33 -23.88 0.37
CA PRO A 105 2.38 -23.48 1.77
C PRO A 105 1.73 -22.11 1.97
N VAL A 106 0.94 -21.98 3.03
CA VAL A 106 0.31 -20.72 3.46
C VAL A 106 1.05 -20.21 4.71
N TYR A 107 1.43 -18.94 4.70
CA TYR A 107 2.14 -18.27 5.79
C TYR A 107 1.26 -17.17 6.41
N ASP A 108 1.63 -16.68 7.60
CA ASP A 108 1.01 -15.51 8.27
C ASP A 108 -0.50 -15.61 8.57
N VAL A 109 -0.99 -16.77 9.01
CA VAL A 109 -2.39 -16.96 9.40
C VAL A 109 -2.69 -16.26 10.73
N LYS A 110 -3.61 -15.28 10.72
CA LYS A 110 -4.10 -14.60 11.94
C LYS A 110 -5.50 -15.08 12.30
N VAL A 111 -5.62 -15.75 13.44
CA VAL A 111 -6.91 -16.15 14.01
C VAL A 111 -7.39 -15.08 14.98
N ARG A 112 -8.63 -14.59 14.81
CA ARG A 112 -9.27 -13.62 15.72
C ARG A 112 -10.53 -14.24 16.31
N PHE A 113 -10.58 -14.33 17.63
CA PHE A 113 -11.80 -14.63 18.36
C PHE A 113 -12.57 -13.33 18.62
N ARG A 114 -13.87 -13.33 18.33
CA ARG A 114 -14.80 -12.27 18.73
C ARG A 114 -15.81 -12.85 19.71
#